data_AF-A0A1Q4WK27-F1
#
_entry.id   AF-A0A1Q4WK27-F1
#
_cell.length_a   1.000
_cell.length_b   1.000
_cell.length_c   1.000
_cell.angle_alpha   90.00
_cell.angle_beta   90.00
_cell.angle_gamma   90.00
#
_symmetry.space_group_name_H-M   'P 1'
#
loop_
_entity.id
_entity.type
_entity.pdbx_description
1 polymer ?
#
loop_
_entity_poly.entity_id
_entity_poly.type
_entity_poly.pdbx_seq_one_letter_code
_entity_poly.pdbx_strand_id
1 'polypeptide(L)'
;MPGARDSRARVARRIATAAAYGGGGLGLLGVGVVGLLVTESRLAIQAIGVLETVPPKADGVYGEAFADRAADPQAPLVLAVLGDSTGAGLGVARAGETPGALLAAGLASVAERPVRLVNVARSGGRSADLSGQLEQALPHHPDVAVIMVGANDVTRHSPAQLAVRQLGEAVAALRANGCEVVVGTCPDLGTIKPVRPPLRWVARRLSRQLAAAQTIAVVEAGGRTVSLGSLLGPEFAARPEMFAADRYHPSAQGYATAAMAVLPSVCAALGLWPEEERPATAVPGGTVLPVAVAAATAAGREGTEVAAVPAEGAGRRWAQLRQRLRIGLPGPESGKEPGTTPDGGPGNTSASSHAAAGDA
;
A
#
# COMPACT_ATOMS: atom_id res chain seq x y z
N MET A 1 38.98 -17.34 -47.09
CA MET A 1 38.85 -17.86 -45.70
C MET A 1 37.47 -18.51 -45.52
N PRO A 2 37.33 -19.83 -45.74
CA PRO A 2 36.02 -20.51 -45.75
C PRO A 2 35.50 -20.95 -44.37
N GLY A 3 36.33 -20.92 -43.31
CA GLY A 3 36.02 -21.57 -42.02
C GLY A 3 34.95 -20.92 -41.12
N ALA A 4 34.55 -19.67 -41.38
CA ALA A 4 33.60 -18.95 -40.53
C ALA A 4 32.12 -19.27 -40.81
N ARG A 5 31.78 -19.67 -42.05
CA ARG A 5 30.41 -20.02 -42.43
C ARG A 5 30.02 -21.43 -41.99
N ASP A 6 30.97 -22.37 -42.02
CA ASP A 6 30.72 -23.76 -41.59
C ASP A 6 30.59 -23.90 -40.07
N SER A 7 31.23 -23.01 -39.30
CA SER A 7 31.10 -22.98 -37.83
C SER A 7 29.70 -22.53 -37.39
N ARG A 8 29.15 -21.48 -38.02
CA ARG A 8 27.79 -20.99 -37.75
C ARG A 8 26.72 -21.99 -38.16
N ALA A 9 26.90 -22.67 -39.29
CA ALA A 9 26.00 -23.72 -39.74
C ALA A 9 25.96 -24.91 -38.77
N ARG A 10 27.11 -25.33 -38.21
CA ARG A 10 27.18 -26.43 -37.23
C ARG A 10 26.58 -26.06 -35.87
N VAL A 11 26.75 -24.82 -35.41
CA VAL A 11 26.13 -24.31 -34.17
C VAL A 11 24.62 -24.19 -34.33
N ALA A 12 24.13 -23.64 -35.44
CA ALA A 12 22.70 -23.57 -35.75
C ALA A 12 22.07 -24.97 -35.83
N ARG A 13 22.77 -25.92 -36.45
CA ARG A 13 22.29 -27.32 -36.55
C ARG A 13 22.25 -28.02 -35.20
N ARG A 14 23.20 -27.75 -34.29
CA ARG A 14 23.22 -28.28 -32.91
C ARG A 14 22.13 -27.69 -32.01
N ILE A 15 21.83 -26.40 -32.16
CA ILE A 15 20.70 -25.76 -31.45
C ILE A 15 19.37 -26.32 -31.96
N ALA A 16 19.24 -26.53 -33.27
CA ALA A 16 18.06 -27.14 -33.87
C ALA A 16 17.86 -28.62 -33.46
N THR A 17 18.93 -29.43 -33.38
CA THR A 17 18.80 -30.83 -32.89
C THR A 17 18.58 -30.93 -31.39
N ALA A 18 19.10 -30.00 -30.57
CA ALA A 18 18.77 -29.94 -29.14
C ALA A 18 17.29 -29.62 -28.89
N ALA A 19 16.70 -28.75 -29.73
CA ALA A 19 15.27 -28.47 -29.71
C ALA A 19 14.42 -29.65 -30.19
N ALA A 20 14.91 -30.45 -31.14
CA ALA A 20 14.17 -31.57 -31.72
C ALA A 20 14.16 -32.85 -30.85
N TYR A 21 15.21 -33.12 -30.06
CA TYR A 21 15.36 -34.41 -29.37
C TYR A 21 15.43 -34.35 -27.83
N GLY A 22 15.52 -33.16 -27.20
CA GLY A 22 15.61 -33.06 -25.74
C GLY A 22 14.80 -31.95 -25.07
N GLY A 23 14.26 -30.98 -25.83
CA GLY A 23 13.62 -29.79 -25.26
C GLY A 23 12.38 -29.26 -25.99
N GLY A 24 11.83 -30.00 -26.95
CA GLY A 24 10.75 -29.52 -27.83
C GLY A 24 9.45 -29.18 -27.11
N GLY A 25 9.03 -30.00 -26.14
CA GLY A 25 7.81 -29.75 -25.36
C GLY A 25 7.93 -28.58 -24.38
N LEU A 26 9.01 -28.54 -23.59
CA LEU A 26 9.23 -27.48 -22.59
C LEU A 26 9.56 -26.13 -23.22
N GLY A 27 10.31 -26.10 -24.32
CA GLY A 27 10.61 -24.88 -25.06
C GLY A 27 9.37 -24.27 -25.73
N LEU A 28 8.54 -25.10 -26.38
CA LEU A 28 7.29 -24.63 -27.00
C LEU A 28 6.24 -24.22 -25.97
N LEU A 29 6.11 -24.95 -24.85
CA LEU A 29 5.25 -24.56 -23.73
C LEU A 29 5.70 -23.26 -23.08
N GLY A 30 7.01 -23.07 -22.89
CA GLY A 30 7.57 -21.82 -22.36
C GLY A 30 7.31 -20.62 -23.26
N VAL A 31 7.52 -20.77 -24.57
CA VAL A 31 7.21 -19.72 -25.56
C VAL A 31 5.71 -19.42 -25.60
N GLY A 32 4.86 -20.44 -25.52
CA GLY A 32 3.40 -20.27 -25.46
C GLY A 32 2.93 -19.48 -24.23
N VAL A 33 3.46 -19.78 -23.04
CA VAL A 33 3.15 -19.05 -21.80
C VAL A 33 3.62 -17.59 -21.88
N VAL A 34 4.84 -17.34 -22.38
CA VAL A 34 5.33 -15.96 -22.56
C VAL A 34 4.46 -15.20 -23.55
N GLY A 35 4.09 -15.82 -24.68
CA GLY A 35 3.19 -15.23 -25.66
C GLY A 35 1.81 -14.88 -25.08
N LEU A 36 1.24 -15.77 -24.25
CA LEU A 36 -0.01 -15.52 -23.54
C LEU A 36 0.11 -14.32 -22.60
N LEU A 37 1.14 -14.28 -21.75
CA LEU A 37 1.37 -13.17 -20.82
C LEU A 37 1.56 -11.83 -21.54
N VAL A 38 2.31 -11.81 -22.65
CA VAL A 38 2.48 -10.60 -23.47
C VAL A 38 1.15 -10.14 -24.07
N THR A 39 0.33 -11.08 -24.53
CA THR A 39 -1.00 -10.78 -25.09
C THR A 39 -1.94 -10.23 -24.02
N GLU A 40 -1.99 -10.86 -22.84
CA GLU A 40 -2.77 -10.36 -21.70
C GLU A 40 -2.30 -8.98 -21.23
N SER A 41 -0.99 -8.72 -21.23
CA SER A 41 -0.44 -7.41 -20.87
C SER A 41 -0.92 -6.33 -21.84
N ARG A 42 -0.94 -6.62 -23.15
CA ARG A 42 -1.45 -5.68 -24.15
C ARG A 42 -2.94 -5.43 -23.97
N LEU A 43 -3.74 -6.47 -23.73
CA LEU A 43 -5.17 -6.34 -23.47
C LEU A 43 -5.44 -5.56 -22.17
N ALA A 44 -4.64 -5.79 -21.13
CA ALA A 44 -4.73 -5.06 -19.88
C ALA A 44 -4.39 -3.58 -20.07
N ILE A 45 -3.32 -3.25 -20.79
CA ILE A 45 -2.93 -1.86 -21.10
C ILE A 45 -4.02 -1.17 -21.94
N GLN A 46 -4.62 -1.87 -22.92
CA GLN A 46 -5.72 -1.32 -23.71
C GLN A 46 -7.00 -1.11 -22.89
N ALA A 47 -7.24 -1.97 -21.91
CA ALA A 47 -8.39 -1.86 -21.01
C ALA A 47 -8.16 -0.85 -19.88
N ILE A 48 -6.91 -0.62 -19.46
CA ILE A 48 -6.59 0.49 -18.56
C ILE A 48 -6.79 1.77 -19.36
N GLY A 49 -7.71 2.62 -18.90
CA GLY A 49 -7.92 3.91 -19.54
C GLY A 49 -6.66 4.77 -19.43
N VAL A 50 -6.44 5.68 -20.37
CA VAL A 50 -5.41 6.70 -20.20
C VAL A 50 -6.04 7.87 -19.46
N LEU A 51 -5.56 8.16 -18.26
CA LEU A 51 -5.79 9.47 -17.65
C LEU A 51 -4.81 10.45 -18.30
N GLU A 52 -5.30 11.26 -19.23
CA GLU A 52 -4.55 12.38 -19.80
C GLU A 52 -4.51 13.60 -18.86
N THR A 53 -5.11 13.49 -17.67
CA THR A 53 -5.17 14.57 -16.70
C THR A 53 -3.86 14.69 -15.93
N VAL A 54 -3.37 15.93 -15.81
CA VAL A 54 -2.28 16.25 -14.90
C VAL A 54 -2.84 16.20 -13.46
N PRO A 55 -2.18 15.53 -12.51
CA PRO A 55 -2.61 15.55 -11.11
C PRO A 55 -2.75 16.99 -10.59
N PRO A 56 -3.81 17.31 -9.83
CA PRO A 56 -3.98 18.65 -9.30
C PRO A 56 -2.85 19.00 -8.32
N LYS A 57 -2.29 20.20 -8.43
CA LYS A 57 -1.25 20.68 -7.50
C LYS A 57 -1.86 20.91 -6.13
N ALA A 58 -1.30 20.25 -5.11
CA ALA A 58 -1.79 20.28 -3.75
C ALA A 58 -0.86 20.98 -2.76
N ASP A 59 0.33 21.40 -3.20
CA ASP A 59 1.28 22.15 -2.40
C ASP A 59 0.62 23.37 -1.73
N GLY A 60 0.89 23.57 -0.45
CA GLY A 60 0.23 24.60 0.35
C GLY A 60 0.34 24.34 1.85
N VAL A 61 -0.25 25.22 2.64
CA VAL A 61 -0.34 25.08 4.10
C VAL A 61 -1.73 24.59 4.46
N TYR A 62 -1.78 23.53 5.27
CA TYR A 62 -3.00 22.89 5.75
C TYR A 62 -3.14 23.14 7.25
N GLY A 63 -4.37 23.32 7.73
CA GLY A 63 -4.63 23.57 9.14
C GLY A 63 -4.25 24.98 9.61
N GLU A 64 -4.40 26.01 8.77
CA GLU A 64 -4.12 27.41 9.15
C GLU A 64 -4.91 27.88 10.37
N ALA A 65 -6.05 27.26 10.67
CA ALA A 65 -6.82 27.52 11.89
C ALA A 65 -6.04 27.18 13.18
N PHE A 66 -5.03 26.30 13.09
CA PHE A 66 -4.13 25.96 14.18
C PHE A 66 -2.90 26.89 14.27
N ALA A 67 -2.78 27.87 13.36
CA ALA A 67 -1.75 28.88 13.49
C ALA A 67 -2.14 29.86 14.59
N ASP A 68 -1.57 29.68 15.79
CA ASP A 68 -1.72 30.65 16.86
C ASP A 68 -0.99 31.94 16.48
N ARG A 69 -1.74 32.98 16.11
CA ARG A 69 -1.20 34.31 15.75
C ARG A 69 -0.81 35.14 16.99
N ALA A 70 -1.21 34.70 18.19
CA ALA A 70 -1.00 35.42 19.44
C ALA A 70 0.15 34.84 20.28
N ALA A 71 0.46 33.55 20.13
CA ALA A 71 1.68 32.92 20.65
C ALA A 71 2.85 33.05 19.67
N ASP A 72 4.08 32.76 20.13
CA ASP A 72 5.25 32.68 19.25
C ASP A 72 4.99 31.62 18.15
N PRO A 73 4.86 32.01 16.87
CA PRO A 73 4.34 31.11 15.86
C PRO A 73 5.32 29.96 15.63
N GLN A 74 4.97 28.76 16.09
CA GLN A 74 5.71 27.57 15.68
C GLN A 74 5.65 27.45 14.16
N ALA A 75 6.81 27.30 13.52
CA ALA A 75 6.89 27.09 12.08
C ALA A 75 5.99 25.90 11.67
N PRO A 76 5.32 25.90 10.52
CA PRO A 76 4.55 24.74 10.09
C PRO A 76 5.42 23.47 10.02
N LEU A 77 4.85 22.30 10.34
CA LEU A 77 5.48 21.03 10.01
C LEU A 77 5.62 20.90 8.50
N VAL A 78 6.70 20.33 7.99
CA VAL A 78 6.91 20.13 6.55
C VAL A 78 6.74 18.66 6.21
N LEU A 79 5.68 18.37 5.46
CA LEU A 79 5.40 17.04 4.89
C LEU A 79 5.86 17.01 3.43
N ALA A 80 6.83 16.16 3.11
CA ALA A 80 7.22 15.87 1.74
C ALA A 80 6.52 14.61 1.20
N VAL A 81 6.07 14.65 -0.05
CA VAL A 81 5.55 13.47 -0.77
C VAL A 81 6.42 13.19 -1.99
N LEU A 82 6.95 11.97 -2.06
CA LEU A 82 7.79 11.47 -3.14
C LEU A 82 7.15 10.21 -3.75
N GLY A 83 7.54 9.90 -4.98
CA GLY A 83 7.23 8.64 -5.65
C GLY A 83 6.59 8.82 -7.01
N ASP A 84 5.56 8.00 -7.26
CA ASP A 84 4.93 7.84 -8.57
C ASP A 84 3.60 8.60 -8.73
N SER A 85 2.76 8.16 -9.67
CA SER A 85 1.43 8.74 -9.91
C SER A 85 0.51 8.65 -8.69
N THR A 86 0.70 7.65 -7.84
CA THR A 86 -0.04 7.50 -6.58
C THR A 86 0.30 8.63 -5.63
N GLY A 87 1.59 8.92 -5.42
CA GLY A 87 2.04 10.05 -4.59
C GLY A 87 1.64 11.40 -5.18
N ALA A 88 1.65 11.53 -6.51
CA ALA A 88 1.22 12.73 -7.20
C ALA A 88 -0.30 12.99 -7.10
N GLY A 89 -1.11 11.97 -6.79
CA GLY A 89 -2.57 12.07 -6.73
C GLY A 89 -3.24 11.99 -8.11
N LEU A 90 -2.72 11.18 -9.03
CA LEU A 90 -3.38 10.94 -10.31
C LEU A 90 -4.71 10.19 -10.10
N GLY A 91 -5.79 10.64 -10.75
CA GLY A 91 -7.11 10.01 -10.63
C GLY A 91 -8.15 10.83 -9.85
N VAL A 92 -7.75 11.94 -9.23
CA VAL A 92 -8.66 12.90 -8.58
C VAL A 92 -8.78 14.20 -9.35
N ALA A 93 -9.89 14.90 -9.14
CA ALA A 93 -10.16 16.18 -9.79
C ALA A 93 -9.74 17.38 -8.93
N ARG A 94 -9.76 17.25 -7.61
CA ARG A 94 -9.48 18.35 -6.67
C ARG A 94 -8.18 18.14 -5.92
N ALA A 95 -7.45 19.23 -5.69
CA ALA A 95 -6.19 19.22 -4.92
C ALA A 95 -6.36 18.60 -3.52
N GLY A 96 -7.47 18.92 -2.83
CA GLY A 96 -7.80 18.39 -1.51
C GLY A 96 -8.10 16.88 -1.46
N GLU A 97 -8.28 16.24 -2.61
CA GLU A 97 -8.53 14.79 -2.70
C GLU A 97 -7.22 14.00 -2.93
N THR A 98 -6.10 14.69 -3.14
CA THR A 98 -4.78 14.04 -3.30
C THR A 98 -4.33 13.42 -1.98
N PRO A 99 -3.54 12.33 -2.01
CA PRO A 99 -3.07 11.69 -0.79
C PRO A 99 -2.20 12.64 0.05
N GLY A 100 -1.39 13.48 -0.59
CA GLY A 100 -0.60 14.50 0.09
C GLY A 100 -1.46 15.50 0.86
N ALA A 101 -2.53 16.02 0.25
CA ALA A 101 -3.45 16.95 0.92
C ALA A 101 -4.18 16.29 2.09
N LEU A 102 -4.66 15.06 1.90
CA LEU A 102 -5.37 14.29 2.94
C LEU A 102 -4.45 13.99 4.14
N LEU A 103 -3.20 13.62 3.87
CA LEU A 103 -2.19 13.40 4.90
C LEU A 103 -1.81 14.70 5.61
N ALA A 104 -1.62 15.80 4.88
CA ALA A 104 -1.30 17.10 5.46
C ALA A 104 -2.43 17.62 6.36
N ALA A 105 -3.68 17.52 5.91
CA ALA A 105 -4.85 17.91 6.69
C ALA A 105 -5.02 17.03 7.94
N GLY A 106 -4.90 15.70 7.79
CA GLY A 106 -4.98 14.77 8.92
C GLY A 106 -3.87 14.98 9.94
N LEU A 107 -2.63 15.19 9.47
CA LEU A 107 -1.48 15.47 10.33
C LEU A 107 -1.66 16.81 11.06
N ALA A 108 -2.15 17.85 10.38
CA ALA A 108 -2.37 19.14 11.00
C ALA A 108 -3.39 19.07 12.14
N SER A 109 -4.45 18.29 11.96
CA SER A 109 -5.45 18.05 13.00
C SER A 109 -4.91 17.28 14.20
N VAL A 110 -4.06 16.26 13.98
CA VAL A 110 -3.49 15.46 15.08
C VAL A 110 -2.39 16.23 15.82
N ALA A 111 -1.59 17.00 15.09
CA ALA A 111 -0.50 17.80 15.64
C ALA A 111 -0.98 19.09 16.29
N GLU A 112 -2.24 19.50 16.04
CA GLU A 112 -2.76 20.85 16.32
C GLU A 112 -1.79 21.94 15.85
N ARG A 113 -1.16 21.72 14.68
CA ARG A 113 -0.11 22.57 14.11
C ARG A 113 -0.24 22.61 12.60
N PRO A 114 -0.07 23.78 11.94
CA PRO A 114 -0.12 23.86 10.49
C PRO A 114 0.91 22.93 9.83
N VAL A 115 0.55 22.36 8.67
CA VAL A 115 1.42 21.49 7.88
C VAL A 115 1.60 22.08 6.49
N ARG A 116 2.84 22.38 6.11
CA ARG A 116 3.23 22.72 4.75
C ARG A 116 3.50 21.44 3.95
N LEU A 117 2.68 21.20 2.93
CA LEU A 117 2.85 20.11 1.98
C LEU A 117 3.80 20.51 0.85
N VAL A 118 4.76 19.65 0.56
CA VAL A 118 5.65 19.71 -0.60
C VAL A 118 5.52 18.40 -1.37
N ASN A 119 4.91 18.43 -2.56
CA ASN A 119 4.74 17.24 -3.38
C ASN A 119 5.68 17.27 -4.60
N VAL A 120 6.69 16.41 -4.58
CA VAL A 120 7.66 16.23 -5.67
C VAL A 120 7.50 14.90 -6.40
N ALA A 121 6.45 14.13 -6.06
CA ALA A 121 6.12 12.89 -6.74
C ALA A 121 5.79 13.14 -8.21
N ARG A 122 6.16 12.20 -9.07
CA ARG A 122 5.99 12.34 -10.53
C ARG A 122 5.21 11.17 -11.08
N SER A 123 4.17 11.46 -11.85
CA SER A 123 3.44 10.42 -12.59
C SER A 123 4.41 9.61 -13.47
N GLY A 124 4.31 8.29 -13.41
CA GLY A 124 5.21 7.36 -14.10
C GLY A 124 6.61 7.20 -13.47
N GLY A 125 6.87 7.84 -12.32
CA GLY A 125 8.13 7.72 -11.59
C GLY A 125 8.39 6.30 -11.09
N ARG A 126 9.68 5.93 -11.03
CA ARG A 126 10.20 4.66 -10.51
C ARG A 126 11.17 4.92 -9.36
N SER A 127 11.60 3.87 -8.65
CA SER A 127 12.65 4.00 -7.64
C SER A 127 13.90 4.73 -8.14
N ALA A 128 14.26 4.56 -9.43
CA ALA A 128 15.40 5.24 -10.05
C ALA A 128 15.26 6.75 -10.15
N ASP A 129 14.04 7.28 -10.10
CA ASP A 129 13.75 8.71 -10.22
C ASP A 129 13.74 9.40 -8.85
N LEU A 130 13.85 8.64 -7.74
CA LEU A 130 13.82 9.19 -6.37
C LEU A 130 14.99 10.11 -6.09
N SER A 131 16.18 9.87 -6.64
CA SER A 131 17.34 10.75 -6.43
C SER A 131 17.06 12.20 -6.85
N GLY A 132 16.47 12.39 -8.05
CA GLY A 132 16.07 13.71 -8.51
C GLY A 132 14.92 14.33 -7.71
N GLN A 133 14.05 13.51 -7.11
CA GLN A 133 13.01 14.02 -6.21
C GLN A 133 13.58 14.43 -4.84
N LEU A 134 14.62 13.76 -4.34
CA LEU A 134 15.32 14.16 -3.12
C LEU A 134 15.98 15.53 -3.28
N GLU A 135 16.60 15.80 -4.44
CA GLU A 135 17.18 17.10 -4.75
C GLU A 135 16.15 18.24 -4.67
N GLN A 136 14.87 17.94 -4.93
CA GLN A 136 13.76 18.89 -4.84
C GLN A 136 13.19 18.97 -3.41
N ALA A 137 13.12 17.85 -2.68
CA ALA A 137 12.51 17.79 -1.35
C ALA A 137 13.44 18.29 -0.23
N LEU A 138 14.72 17.95 -0.26
CA LEU A 138 15.66 18.25 0.83
C LEU A 138 15.84 19.75 1.13
N PRO A 139 15.87 20.67 0.13
CA PRO A 139 15.93 22.11 0.39
C PRO A 139 14.77 22.66 1.23
N HIS A 140 13.68 21.92 1.36
CA HIS A 140 12.52 22.30 2.16
C HIS A 140 12.60 21.84 3.63
N HIS A 141 13.65 21.11 4.02
CA HIS A 141 13.85 20.56 5.36
C HIS A 141 12.60 19.83 5.89
N PRO A 142 12.15 18.75 5.23
CA PRO A 142 10.96 18.02 5.66
C PRO A 142 11.15 17.39 7.04
N ASP A 143 10.14 17.54 7.90
CA ASP A 143 10.07 16.83 9.19
C ASP A 143 9.69 15.36 8.96
N VAL A 144 8.82 15.12 7.96
CA VAL A 144 8.41 13.78 7.55
C VAL A 144 8.24 13.69 6.04
N ALA A 145 8.63 12.54 5.47
CA ALA A 145 8.46 12.22 4.08
C ALA A 145 7.62 10.93 3.91
N VAL A 146 6.65 11.00 3.01
CA VAL A 146 5.87 9.83 2.57
C VAL A 146 6.30 9.47 1.16
N ILE A 147 6.76 8.23 0.96
CA ILE A 147 7.18 7.72 -0.35
C ILE A 147 6.18 6.67 -0.82
N MET A 148 5.60 6.85 -2.01
CA MET A 148 4.70 5.89 -2.65
C MET A 148 5.25 5.51 -4.03
N VAL A 149 5.93 4.36 -4.11
CA VAL A 149 6.60 3.92 -5.35
C VAL A 149 6.65 2.39 -5.44
N GLY A 150 6.61 1.87 -6.66
CA GLY A 150 6.91 0.46 -6.96
C GLY A 150 6.00 -0.14 -8.02
N ALA A 151 4.81 0.44 -8.26
CA ALA A 151 3.92 -0.04 -9.32
C ALA A 151 4.62 0.04 -10.68
N ASN A 152 5.28 1.18 -10.97
CA ASN A 152 6.04 1.37 -12.20
C ASN A 152 7.30 0.53 -12.29
N ASP A 153 7.91 0.16 -11.16
CA ASP A 153 9.05 -0.76 -11.16
C ASP A 153 8.65 -2.16 -11.62
N VAL A 154 7.45 -2.62 -11.24
CA VAL A 154 6.91 -3.90 -11.72
C VAL A 154 6.46 -3.80 -13.18
N THR A 155 5.65 -2.79 -13.54
CA THR A 155 5.07 -2.68 -14.90
C THR A 155 6.11 -2.37 -15.97
N ARG A 156 7.21 -1.69 -15.62
CA ARG A 156 8.33 -1.38 -16.53
C ARG A 156 9.50 -2.35 -16.39
N HIS A 157 9.33 -3.42 -15.62
CA HIS A 157 10.32 -4.48 -15.42
C HIS A 157 11.69 -3.99 -14.93
N SER A 158 11.70 -3.04 -13.99
CA SER A 158 12.92 -2.67 -13.26
C SER A 158 13.50 -3.90 -12.56
N PRO A 159 14.83 -4.09 -12.53
CA PRO A 159 15.45 -5.12 -11.69
C PRO A 159 15.10 -4.87 -10.22
N ALA A 160 14.42 -5.82 -9.56
CA ALA A 160 13.89 -5.62 -8.22
C ALA A 160 14.96 -5.21 -7.19
N GLN A 161 16.14 -5.82 -7.27
CA GLN A 161 17.28 -5.51 -6.39
C GLN A 161 17.75 -4.06 -6.57
N LEU A 162 17.73 -3.55 -7.81
CA LEU A 162 18.08 -2.16 -8.11
C LEU A 162 17.03 -1.21 -7.54
N ALA A 163 15.75 -1.48 -7.79
CA ALA A 163 14.65 -0.64 -7.31
C ALA A 163 14.59 -0.57 -5.77
N VAL A 164 14.83 -1.70 -5.09
CA VAL A 164 14.88 -1.78 -3.62
C VAL A 164 16.09 -1.02 -3.08
N ARG A 165 17.26 -1.16 -3.71
CA ARG A 165 18.46 -0.43 -3.30
C ARG A 165 18.27 1.08 -3.43
N GLN A 166 17.75 1.55 -4.56
CA GLN A 166 17.49 2.97 -4.80
C GLN A 166 16.48 3.56 -3.81
N LEU A 167 15.43 2.80 -3.46
CA LEU A 167 14.52 3.19 -2.40
C LEU A 167 15.23 3.28 -1.04
N GLY A 168 16.03 2.27 -0.68
CA GLY A 168 16.80 2.27 0.58
C GLY A 168 17.77 3.45 0.68
N GLU A 169 18.47 3.77 -0.41
CA GLU A 169 19.35 4.95 -0.53
C GLU A 169 18.56 6.25 -0.30
N ALA A 170 17.37 6.38 -0.90
CA ALA A 170 16.51 7.54 -0.71
C ALA A 170 16.02 7.70 0.74
N VAL A 171 15.59 6.60 1.37
CA VAL A 171 15.21 6.60 2.79
C VAL A 171 16.39 7.00 3.67
N ALA A 172 17.56 6.39 3.44
CA ALA A 172 18.76 6.70 4.23
C ALA A 172 19.16 8.17 4.10
N ALA A 173 19.08 8.76 2.90
CA ALA A 173 19.36 10.18 2.68
C ALA A 173 18.40 11.11 3.43
N LEU A 174 17.10 10.83 3.42
CA LEU A 174 16.10 11.58 4.19
C LEU A 174 16.36 11.46 5.69
N ARG A 175 16.57 10.23 6.19
CA ARG A 175 16.90 9.98 7.60
C ARG A 175 18.17 10.70 8.05
N ALA A 176 19.20 10.74 7.21
CA ALA A 176 20.45 11.46 7.49
C ALA A 176 20.27 12.98 7.60
N ASN A 177 19.19 13.53 7.02
CA ASN A 177 18.83 14.95 7.11
C ASN A 177 17.77 15.22 8.20
N GLY A 178 17.55 14.29 9.13
CA GLY A 178 16.62 14.46 10.25
C GLY A 178 15.14 14.27 9.89
N CYS A 179 14.82 13.87 8.66
CA CYS A 179 13.45 13.63 8.22
C CYS A 179 12.99 12.22 8.65
N GLU A 180 11.82 12.12 9.27
CA GLU A 180 11.12 10.84 9.45
C GLU A 180 10.62 10.31 8.10
N VAL A 181 10.57 8.99 7.91
CA VAL A 181 10.19 8.42 6.59
C VAL A 181 9.18 7.29 6.74
N VAL A 182 8.07 7.42 6.02
CA VAL A 182 7.04 6.37 5.90
C VAL A 182 6.89 5.99 4.43
N VAL A 183 7.05 4.71 4.12
CA VAL A 183 6.92 4.20 2.75
C VAL A 183 5.64 3.40 2.60
N GLY A 184 4.80 3.83 1.68
CA GLY A 184 3.73 3.01 1.13
C GLY A 184 4.31 2.01 0.13
N THR A 185 4.37 0.73 0.49
CA THR A 185 5.01 -0.29 -0.35
C THR A 185 4.22 -0.59 -1.62
N CYS A 186 4.88 -1.25 -2.57
CA CYS A 186 4.31 -1.60 -3.87
C CYS A 186 2.92 -2.24 -3.73
N PRO A 187 1.89 -1.69 -4.42
CA PRO A 187 0.54 -2.23 -4.33
C PRO A 187 0.43 -3.61 -5.00
N ASP A 188 -0.53 -4.45 -4.58
CA ASP A 188 -0.80 -5.74 -5.23
C ASP A 188 -1.47 -5.54 -6.59
N LEU A 189 -0.66 -5.55 -7.66
CA LEU A 189 -1.13 -5.34 -9.04
C LEU A 189 -2.06 -6.45 -9.54
N GLY A 190 -2.14 -7.59 -8.85
CA GLY A 190 -3.14 -8.62 -9.15
C GLY A 190 -4.56 -8.25 -8.73
N THR A 191 -4.77 -7.11 -8.06
CA THR A 191 -6.09 -6.56 -7.74
C THR A 191 -6.69 -5.74 -8.88
N ILE A 192 -5.88 -5.33 -9.86
CA ILE A 192 -6.31 -4.52 -11.00
C ILE A 192 -7.26 -5.34 -11.87
N LYS A 193 -8.53 -4.93 -11.93
CA LYS A 193 -9.62 -5.70 -12.60
C LYS A 193 -9.33 -6.02 -14.07
N PRO A 194 -8.78 -5.09 -14.89
CA PRO A 194 -8.34 -5.40 -16.26
C PRO A 194 -7.32 -6.55 -16.39
N VAL A 195 -6.52 -6.85 -15.36
CA VAL A 195 -5.49 -7.89 -15.42
C VAL A 195 -6.13 -9.26 -15.20
N ARG A 196 -6.08 -10.12 -16.24
CA ARG A 196 -6.67 -11.47 -16.22
C ARG A 196 -5.64 -12.55 -15.85
N PRO A 197 -6.05 -13.72 -15.35
CA PRO A 197 -5.15 -14.86 -15.17
C PRO A 197 -4.76 -15.47 -16.52
N PRO A 198 -3.49 -15.86 -16.73
CA PRO A 198 -2.44 -16.02 -15.70
C PRO A 198 -1.65 -14.77 -15.31
N LEU A 199 -1.67 -13.68 -16.09
CA LEU A 199 -0.89 -12.46 -15.81
C LEU A 199 -1.17 -11.89 -14.42
N ARG A 200 -2.41 -11.98 -13.95
CA ARG A 200 -2.83 -11.56 -12.60
C ARG A 200 -2.00 -12.23 -11.51
N TRP A 201 -1.72 -13.52 -11.64
CA TRP A 201 -0.96 -14.28 -10.65
C TRP A 201 0.51 -13.87 -10.65
N VAL A 202 1.07 -13.63 -11.84
CA VAL A 202 2.44 -13.14 -12.00
C VAL A 202 2.57 -11.73 -11.42
N ALA A 203 1.67 -10.82 -11.78
CA ALA A 203 1.66 -9.45 -11.28
C ALA A 203 1.58 -9.40 -9.75
N ARG A 204 0.64 -10.14 -9.14
CA ARG A 204 0.51 -10.29 -7.68
C ARG A 204 1.81 -10.78 -7.04
N ARG A 205 2.41 -11.83 -7.60
CA ARG A 205 3.63 -12.40 -7.05
C ARG A 205 4.79 -11.40 -7.09
N LEU A 206 5.01 -10.78 -8.24
CA LEU A 206 6.09 -9.81 -8.43
C LEU A 206 5.91 -8.58 -7.52
N SER A 207 4.69 -8.04 -7.43
CA SER A 207 4.44 -6.88 -6.59
C SER A 207 4.59 -7.18 -5.10
N ARG A 208 4.11 -8.34 -4.62
CA ARG A 208 4.29 -8.75 -3.21
C ARG A 208 5.75 -9.04 -2.86
N GLN A 209 6.50 -9.66 -3.78
CA GLN A 209 7.94 -9.87 -3.60
C GLN A 209 8.69 -8.54 -3.53
N LEU A 210 8.34 -7.57 -4.39
CA LEU A 210 8.91 -6.24 -4.33
C LEU A 210 8.55 -5.55 -3.01
N ALA A 211 7.28 -5.57 -2.60
CA ALA A 211 6.83 -4.97 -1.34
C ALA A 211 7.57 -5.53 -0.12
N ALA A 212 7.75 -6.86 -0.03
CA ALA A 212 8.52 -7.47 1.05
C ALA A 212 9.99 -7.00 1.05
N ALA A 213 10.62 -6.94 -0.12
CA ALA A 213 12.00 -6.46 -0.24
C ALA A 213 12.13 -4.97 0.10
N GLN A 214 11.15 -4.14 -0.29
CA GLN A 214 11.07 -2.74 0.11
C GLN A 214 10.97 -2.61 1.63
N THR A 215 10.12 -3.40 2.30
CA THR A 215 10.01 -3.35 3.77
C THR A 215 11.34 -3.62 4.46
N ILE A 216 12.08 -4.64 4.01
CA ILE A 216 13.41 -4.93 4.59
C ILE A 216 14.33 -3.72 4.44
N ALA A 217 14.51 -3.22 3.21
CA ALA A 217 15.43 -2.12 2.94
C ALA A 217 15.05 -0.82 3.65
N VAL A 218 13.76 -0.49 3.72
CA VAL A 218 13.28 0.72 4.38
C VAL A 218 13.49 0.66 5.88
N VAL A 219 13.15 -0.47 6.51
CA VAL A 219 13.33 -0.67 7.97
C VAL A 219 14.82 -0.66 8.33
N GLU A 220 15.66 -1.31 7.52
CA GLU A 220 17.12 -1.28 7.69
C GLU A 220 17.70 0.13 7.52
N ALA A 221 17.11 0.96 6.66
CA ALA A 221 17.48 2.36 6.47
C ALA A 221 16.93 3.32 7.55
N GLY A 222 16.10 2.82 8.49
CA GLY A 222 15.52 3.62 9.58
C GLY A 222 14.18 4.28 9.26
N GLY A 223 13.53 3.87 8.17
CA GLY A 223 12.15 4.25 7.85
C GLY A 223 11.12 3.25 8.40
N ARG A 224 9.84 3.58 8.20
CA ARG A 224 8.69 2.71 8.48
C ARG A 224 8.03 2.34 7.17
N THR A 225 7.39 1.18 7.10
CA THR A 225 6.56 0.83 5.93
C THR A 225 5.13 0.56 6.30
N VAL A 226 4.22 0.99 5.43
CA VAL A 226 2.80 0.63 5.46
C VAL A 226 2.49 -0.16 4.20
N SER A 227 1.93 -1.35 4.39
CA SER A 227 1.49 -2.17 3.26
C SER A 227 0.21 -1.60 2.67
N LEU A 228 0.36 -0.85 1.58
CA LEU A 228 -0.74 -0.37 0.74
C LEU A 228 -1.29 -1.48 -0.16
N GLY A 229 -0.53 -2.59 -0.26
CA GLY A 229 -0.75 -3.71 -1.17
C GLY A 229 -1.92 -4.62 -0.86
N SER A 230 -3.02 -4.04 -0.39
CA SER A 230 -4.31 -4.08 -1.06
C SER A 230 -5.23 -3.15 -0.27
N LEU A 231 -5.68 -2.05 -0.85
CA LEU A 231 -6.49 -1.09 -0.10
C LEU A 231 -7.89 -1.58 0.27
N LEU A 232 -8.20 -2.85 -0.01
CA LEU A 232 -9.14 -3.72 0.70
C LEU A 232 -9.12 -5.09 0.00
N GLY A 233 -9.28 -6.17 0.76
CA GLY A 233 -9.24 -7.54 0.24
C GLY A 233 -10.36 -7.89 -0.76
N PRO A 234 -11.07 -9.02 -0.60
CA PRO A 234 -12.20 -9.37 -1.48
C PRO A 234 -13.27 -8.25 -1.62
N GLU A 235 -13.44 -7.41 -0.60
CA GLU A 235 -14.36 -6.25 -0.59
C GLU A 235 -13.91 -5.09 -1.51
N PHE A 236 -12.59 -4.84 -1.59
CA PHE A 236 -11.84 -4.25 -2.74
C PHE A 236 -12.31 -4.58 -4.14
N ALA A 237 -12.04 -5.83 -4.52
CA ALA A 237 -12.30 -6.34 -5.85
C ALA A 237 -13.80 -6.24 -6.21
N ALA A 238 -14.66 -6.14 -5.19
CA ALA A 238 -16.09 -5.93 -5.30
C ALA A 238 -16.53 -4.45 -5.39
N ARG A 239 -15.65 -3.46 -5.16
CA ARG A 239 -15.95 -2.01 -5.15
C ARG A 239 -15.20 -1.22 -6.24
N PRO A 240 -15.73 -1.17 -7.49
CA PRO A 240 -15.15 -0.42 -8.59
C PRO A 240 -14.93 1.07 -8.33
N GLU A 241 -15.72 1.68 -7.44
CA GLU A 241 -15.68 3.09 -7.05
C GLU A 241 -14.36 3.53 -6.39
N MET A 242 -13.54 2.56 -6.00
CA MET A 242 -12.23 2.76 -5.38
C MET A 242 -11.12 3.07 -6.38
N PHE A 243 -11.41 2.85 -7.66
CA PHE A 243 -10.53 3.18 -8.77
C PHE A 243 -11.07 4.38 -9.55
N ALA A 244 -10.17 5.17 -10.11
CA ALA A 244 -10.49 6.24 -11.04
C ALA A 244 -11.06 5.66 -12.35
N ALA A 245 -11.44 6.56 -13.27
CA ALA A 245 -12.04 6.19 -14.55
C ALA A 245 -11.18 5.24 -15.40
N ASP A 246 -9.85 5.23 -15.19
CA ASP A 246 -8.94 4.31 -15.86
C ASP A 246 -8.93 2.87 -15.33
N ARG A 247 -9.59 2.63 -14.18
CA ARG A 247 -9.63 1.33 -13.49
C ARG A 247 -8.25 0.86 -13.02
N TYR A 248 -7.32 1.79 -12.80
CA TYR A 248 -5.95 1.53 -12.39
C TYR A 248 -5.53 2.41 -11.20
N HIS A 249 -5.66 3.74 -11.32
CA HIS A 249 -5.30 4.63 -10.23
C HIS A 249 -6.40 4.68 -9.16
N PRO A 250 -6.07 4.99 -7.88
CA PRO A 250 -7.08 5.21 -6.86
C PRO A 250 -8.01 6.37 -7.20
N SER A 251 -9.29 6.23 -6.86
CA SER A 251 -10.25 7.35 -6.86
C SER A 251 -10.02 8.26 -5.64
N ALA A 252 -10.80 9.34 -5.51
CA ALA A 252 -10.79 10.19 -4.30
C ALA A 252 -11.06 9.37 -3.02
N GLN A 253 -12.00 8.42 -3.09
CA GLN A 253 -12.24 7.50 -1.97
C GLN A 253 -11.03 6.58 -1.75
N GLY A 254 -10.38 6.13 -2.82
CA GLY A 254 -9.20 5.26 -2.75
C GLY A 254 -8.03 5.93 -2.05
N TYR A 255 -7.78 7.20 -2.38
CA TYR A 255 -6.78 8.01 -1.70
C TYR A 255 -7.15 8.33 -0.25
N ALA A 256 -8.43 8.56 0.06
CA ALA A 256 -8.89 8.72 1.44
C ALA A 256 -8.58 7.46 2.29
N THR A 257 -8.89 6.27 1.77
CA THR A 257 -8.54 5.01 2.45
C THR A 257 -7.02 4.84 2.60
N ALA A 258 -6.25 5.17 1.56
CA ALA A 258 -4.79 5.13 1.61
C ALA A 258 -4.22 6.05 2.68
N ALA A 259 -4.68 7.30 2.71
CA ALA A 259 -4.26 8.30 3.67
C ALA A 259 -4.60 7.86 5.11
N MET A 260 -5.80 7.33 5.35
CA MET A 260 -6.19 6.81 6.66
C MET A 260 -5.31 5.64 7.14
N ALA A 261 -4.83 4.79 6.23
CA ALA A 261 -3.92 3.70 6.57
C ALA A 261 -2.50 4.20 6.89
N VAL A 262 -2.04 5.26 6.23
CA VAL A 262 -0.68 5.80 6.35
C VAL A 262 -0.54 6.79 7.53
N LEU A 263 -1.57 7.60 7.77
CA LEU A 263 -1.56 8.69 8.74
C LEU A 263 -1.12 8.27 10.15
N PRO A 264 -1.60 7.15 10.74
CA PRO A 264 -1.15 6.73 12.06
C PRO A 264 0.35 6.45 12.14
N SER A 265 0.95 5.93 11.06
CA SER A 265 2.40 5.68 11.00
C SER A 265 3.19 6.99 10.86
N VAL A 266 2.64 7.98 10.14
CA VAL A 266 3.21 9.34 10.06
C VAL A 266 3.19 10.01 11.44
N CYS A 267 2.04 10.01 12.13
CA CYS A 267 1.94 10.59 13.47
C CYS A 267 2.86 9.86 14.47
N ALA A 268 2.91 8.52 14.41
CA ALA A 268 3.80 7.74 15.29
C ALA A 268 5.29 7.95 14.98
N ALA A 269 5.67 8.29 13.74
CA ALA A 269 7.05 8.64 13.40
C ALA A 269 7.46 9.97 14.02
N LEU A 270 6.55 10.94 14.06
CA LEU A 270 6.75 12.24 14.68
C LEU A 270 6.51 12.27 16.20
N GLY A 271 6.18 11.14 16.83
CA GLY A 271 5.89 11.07 18.27
C GLY A 271 4.57 11.72 18.68
N LEU A 272 3.64 11.93 17.74
CA LEU A 272 2.34 12.58 17.95
C LEU A 272 1.19 11.62 18.29
N TRP A 273 1.47 10.31 18.37
CA TRP A 273 0.46 9.32 18.74
C TRP A 273 0.68 8.87 20.18
N PRO A 274 -0.35 8.77 21.03
CA PRO A 274 -0.17 8.32 22.40
C PRO A 274 0.48 6.94 22.43
N GLU A 275 1.56 6.80 23.19
CA GLU A 275 2.00 5.49 23.65
C GLU A 275 0.87 4.93 24.50
N GLU A 276 0.16 3.91 24.04
CA GLU A 276 -0.74 3.15 24.91
C GLU A 276 0.09 2.68 26.11
N GLU A 277 -0.21 3.21 27.31
CA GLU A 277 0.30 2.71 28.58
C GLU A 277 0.08 1.20 28.61
N ARG A 278 1.17 0.43 28.51
CA ARG A 278 1.15 -1.02 28.52
C ARG A 278 0.57 -1.53 29.84
N PRO A 279 -0.58 -2.22 29.87
CA PRO A 279 -0.90 -3.06 31.03
C PRO A 279 0.08 -4.24 31.02
N ALA A 280 0.76 -4.48 32.14
CA ALA A 280 1.81 -5.50 32.30
C ALA A 280 1.36 -6.96 32.03
N THR A 281 0.09 -7.19 31.68
CA THR A 281 -0.50 -8.52 31.48
C THR A 281 -1.39 -8.64 30.24
N ALA A 282 -1.45 -7.64 29.36
CA ALA A 282 -2.22 -7.73 28.12
C ALA A 282 -1.32 -8.02 26.92
N VAL A 283 -1.74 -8.93 26.03
CA VAL A 283 -1.29 -8.95 24.63
C VAL A 283 -2.21 -8.05 23.82
N PRO A 284 -1.81 -6.81 23.46
CA PRO A 284 -2.35 -6.17 22.27
C PRO A 284 -1.32 -5.35 21.45
N GLY A 285 -1.44 -5.42 20.12
CA GLY A 285 -1.08 -4.31 19.22
C GLY A 285 0.13 -4.47 18.30
N GLY A 286 1.05 -5.41 18.55
CA GLY A 286 2.07 -5.74 17.56
C GLY A 286 3.00 -6.89 17.92
N THR A 287 3.35 -7.72 16.93
CA THR A 287 4.24 -8.87 17.10
C THR A 287 5.65 -8.47 16.71
N VAL A 288 6.63 -8.67 17.61
CA VAL A 288 8.05 -8.51 17.27
C VAL A 288 8.50 -9.77 16.52
N LEU A 289 8.95 -9.59 15.29
CA LEU A 289 9.37 -10.67 14.39
C LEU A 289 10.71 -10.32 13.75
N PRO A 290 11.48 -11.31 13.26
CA PRO A 290 12.60 -11.02 12.37
C PRO A 290 12.10 -10.20 11.18
N VAL A 291 12.86 -9.18 10.76
CA VAL A 291 12.42 -8.23 9.72
C VAL A 291 11.93 -8.93 8.46
N ALA A 292 12.62 -10.00 8.03
CA ALA A 292 12.21 -10.79 6.86
C ALA A 292 10.83 -11.45 7.03
N VAL A 293 10.51 -11.94 8.23
CA VAL A 293 9.22 -12.56 8.55
C VAL A 293 8.12 -11.49 8.65
N ALA A 294 8.42 -10.35 9.28
CA ALA A 294 7.53 -9.20 9.33
C ALA A 294 7.22 -8.70 7.91
N ALA A 295 8.23 -8.57 7.06
CA ALA A 295 8.11 -8.14 5.67
C ALA A 295 7.27 -9.10 4.83
N ALA A 296 7.53 -10.41 4.91
CA ALA A 296 6.73 -11.42 4.20
C ALA A 296 5.27 -11.41 4.65
N THR A 297 5.02 -11.22 5.96
CA THR A 297 3.67 -11.13 6.53
C THR A 297 2.96 -9.87 6.06
N ALA A 298 3.64 -8.71 6.11
CA ALA A 298 3.09 -7.42 5.70
C ALA A 298 2.79 -7.38 4.20
N ALA A 299 3.66 -7.95 3.35
CA ALA A 299 3.43 -8.05 1.91
C ALA A 299 2.18 -8.86 1.54
N GLY A 300 1.67 -9.69 2.46
CA GLY A 300 0.41 -10.42 2.31
C GLY A 300 -0.76 -9.84 3.10
N ARG A 301 -0.56 -8.79 3.91
CA ARG A 301 -1.55 -8.23 4.85
C ARG A 301 -1.57 -6.70 4.80
N GLU A 302 -2.73 -6.19 4.44
CA GLU A 302 -3.06 -4.78 4.24
C GLU A 302 -2.96 -3.96 5.52
N GLY A 303 -2.67 -2.66 5.42
CA GLY A 303 -2.67 -1.73 6.56
C GLY A 303 -1.70 -2.12 7.67
N THR A 304 -0.75 -3.02 7.35
CA THR A 304 0.22 -3.54 8.28
C THR A 304 1.43 -2.62 8.27
N GLU A 305 1.70 -1.98 9.40
CA GLU A 305 2.91 -1.21 9.65
C GLU A 305 4.04 -2.15 10.07
N VAL A 306 5.24 -1.89 9.53
CA VAL A 306 6.48 -2.49 9.99
C VAL A 306 7.44 -1.37 10.37
N ALA A 307 7.95 -1.41 11.60
CA ALA A 307 8.95 -0.48 12.11
C ALA A 307 10.04 -1.27 12.88
N ALA A 308 11.29 -0.80 12.87
CA ALA A 308 12.36 -1.43 13.65
C ALA A 308 12.06 -1.33 15.15
N VAL A 309 12.43 -2.36 15.92
CA VAL A 309 12.41 -2.29 17.38
C VAL A 309 13.78 -1.83 17.87
N PRO A 310 13.90 -0.68 18.56
CA PRO A 310 15.11 -0.34 19.27
C PRO A 310 15.16 -1.18 20.54
N ALA A 311 15.92 -2.28 20.54
CA ALA A 311 16.21 -3.06 21.74
C ALA A 311 17.73 -3.13 21.93
N GLU A 312 18.19 -2.84 23.15
CA GLU A 312 19.60 -2.99 23.53
C GLU A 312 20.06 -4.42 23.21
N GLY A 313 21.06 -4.54 22.31
CA GLY A 313 21.64 -5.82 21.89
C GLY A 313 20.94 -6.55 20.74
N ALA A 314 19.72 -6.17 20.37
CA ALA A 314 19.02 -6.70 19.20
C ALA A 314 18.89 -5.58 18.16
N GLY A 315 19.92 -5.43 17.32
CA GLY A 315 19.96 -4.40 16.26
C GLY A 315 18.79 -4.49 15.26
N ARG A 316 18.87 -3.74 14.14
CA ARG A 316 17.85 -3.60 13.06
C ARG A 316 17.36 -4.90 12.38
N ARG A 317 17.61 -6.08 12.97
CA ARG A 317 17.20 -7.42 12.57
C ARG A 317 15.79 -7.80 13.04
N TRP A 318 15.19 -7.03 13.95
CA TRP A 318 13.84 -7.24 14.47
C TRP A 318 12.94 -6.06 14.17
N ALA A 319 11.69 -6.34 13.81
CA ALA A 319 10.67 -5.35 13.54
C ALA A 319 9.38 -5.64 14.28
N GLN A 320 8.71 -4.58 14.70
CA GLN A 320 7.35 -4.62 15.21
C GLN A 320 6.38 -4.58 14.03
N LEU A 321 5.53 -5.59 13.96
CA LEU A 321 4.43 -5.69 13.03
C LEU A 321 3.15 -5.17 13.72
N ARG A 322 2.53 -4.09 13.24
CA ARG A 322 1.26 -3.56 13.80
C ARG A 322 0.15 -3.60 12.75
N GLN A 323 -1.03 -4.11 13.11
CA GLN A 323 -2.22 -3.98 12.28
C GLN A 323 -3.01 -2.75 12.72
N ARG A 324 -3.09 -1.73 11.86
CA ARG A 324 -3.76 -0.47 12.21
C ARG A 324 -5.16 -0.31 11.64
N LEU A 325 -5.58 -1.19 10.73
CA LEU A 325 -6.98 -1.25 10.28
C LEU A 325 -7.83 -2.06 11.27
N ARG A 326 -8.51 -1.36 12.18
CA ARG A 326 -9.71 -1.86 12.88
C ARG A 326 -10.81 -0.81 12.80
N ILE A 327 -11.40 -0.66 11.62
CA ILE A 327 -12.73 -0.06 11.51
C ILE A 327 -13.56 -1.02 10.67
N GLY A 328 -14.28 -1.91 11.37
CA GLY A 328 -15.44 -2.54 10.77
C GLY A 328 -16.49 -1.44 10.59
N LEU A 329 -16.80 -1.09 9.35
CA LEU A 329 -18.06 -0.40 9.06
C LEU A 329 -19.19 -1.33 9.56
N PRO A 330 -20.22 -0.82 10.24
CA PRO A 330 -21.36 -1.65 10.64
C PRO A 330 -21.94 -2.30 9.38
N GLY A 331 -21.93 -3.64 9.35
CA GLY A 331 -22.60 -4.38 8.30
C GLY A 331 -24.11 -4.07 8.36
N PRO A 332 -24.84 -4.18 7.22
CA PRO A 332 -26.28 -4.15 7.28
C PRO A 332 -26.72 -5.27 8.22
N GLU A 333 -27.52 -4.91 9.23
CA GLU A 333 -28.02 -5.86 10.22
C GLU A 333 -28.56 -7.09 9.50
N SER A 334 -27.90 -8.23 9.70
CA SER A 334 -28.48 -9.51 9.37
C SER A 334 -29.71 -9.65 10.26
N GLY A 335 -30.88 -9.45 9.66
CA GLY A 335 -32.17 -9.57 10.32
C GLY A 335 -32.20 -10.83 11.18
N LYS A 336 -32.29 -10.63 12.49
CA LYS A 336 -32.78 -11.66 13.39
C LYS A 336 -34.26 -11.83 13.05
N GLU A 337 -34.57 -12.82 12.22
CA GLU A 337 -35.93 -13.35 12.14
C GLU A 337 -36.38 -13.75 13.55
N PRO A 338 -37.56 -13.30 14.02
CA PRO A 338 -38.14 -13.79 15.25
C PRO A 338 -38.41 -15.29 15.11
N GLY A 339 -37.81 -16.07 16.00
CA GLY A 339 -37.91 -17.52 16.01
C GLY A 339 -39.35 -18.01 15.91
N THR A 340 -39.58 -18.86 14.93
CA THR A 340 -40.74 -19.73 14.77
C THR A 340 -40.93 -20.57 16.04
N THR A 341 -42.06 -20.35 16.72
CA THR A 341 -42.63 -21.26 17.73
C THR A 341 -43.07 -22.58 17.05
N PRO A 342 -42.72 -23.76 17.60
CA PRO A 342 -43.37 -25.00 17.22
C PRO A 342 -44.65 -25.19 18.04
N ASP A 343 -45.79 -25.29 17.36
CA ASP A 343 -47.10 -25.63 17.92
C ASP A 343 -47.46 -27.11 17.70
N GLY A 344 -48.17 -27.68 18.68
CA GLY A 344 -48.86 -28.97 18.69
C GLY A 344 -48.02 -30.16 19.17
N GLY A 345 -48.23 -30.82 20.32
CA GLY A 345 -49.41 -31.05 21.19
C GLY A 345 -49.44 -32.55 21.55
N PRO A 346 -50.38 -33.11 22.34
CA PRO A 346 -51.29 -32.51 23.33
C PRO A 346 -51.12 -33.14 24.74
N GLY A 347 -51.55 -32.42 25.78
CA GLY A 347 -51.57 -32.92 27.16
C GLY A 347 -52.66 -32.22 27.96
N ASN A 348 -53.68 -32.98 28.30
CA ASN A 348 -54.98 -32.56 28.82
C ASN A 348 -54.95 -32.26 30.34
N THR A 349 -55.97 -31.53 30.79
CA THR A 349 -56.57 -31.47 32.15
C THR A 349 -56.10 -30.43 33.19
N SER A 350 -57.08 -29.58 33.56
CA SER A 350 -57.45 -29.12 34.93
C SER A 350 -56.55 -28.09 35.63
N ALA A 351 -57.02 -27.05 36.34
CA ALA A 351 -58.34 -26.50 36.63
C ALA A 351 -58.17 -25.13 37.34
N SER A 352 -59.19 -24.25 37.23
CA SER A 352 -59.66 -23.24 38.23
C SER A 352 -58.67 -22.14 38.73
N SER A 353 -59.02 -20.86 38.89
CA SER A 353 -60.30 -20.21 39.20
C SER A 353 -60.29 -18.69 38.89
N HIS A 354 -61.48 -18.17 38.52
CA HIS A 354 -61.95 -16.77 38.68
C HIS A 354 -61.75 -16.26 40.13
N ALA A 355 -61.77 -14.97 40.50
CA ALA A 355 -62.69 -13.85 40.22
C ALA A 355 -62.01 -12.56 40.78
N ALA A 356 -62.03 -11.39 40.13
CA ALA A 356 -63.08 -10.33 40.09
C ALA A 356 -62.96 -9.23 41.17
N ALA A 357 -63.25 -7.99 40.71
CA ALA A 357 -63.54 -6.74 41.43
C ALA A 357 -62.36 -6.05 42.14
N GLY A 358 -62.17 -4.73 42.09
CA GLY A 358 -63.09 -3.64 41.79
C GLY A 358 -62.99 -2.59 42.92
N ASP A 359 -62.78 -1.33 42.53
CA ASP A 359 -62.88 -0.07 43.29
C ASP A 359 -61.98 0.17 44.52
N ALA A 360 -60.99 1.07 44.36
CA ALA A 360 -60.98 2.44 44.90
C ALA A 360 -59.63 3.14 44.61
#